data_AF-A0AAN7H850-F1
#
_entry.id   AF-A0AAN7H850-F1
#
_cell.length_a   1.000
_cell.length_b   1.000
_cell.length_c   1.000
_cell.angle_alpha   90.00
_cell.angle_beta   90.00
_cell.angle_gamma   90.00
#
_symmetry.space_group_name_H-M   'P 1'
#
loop_
_entity.id
_entity.type
_entity.pdbx_description
1 polymer ?
#
loop_
_entity_poly.entity_id
_entity_poly.type
_entity_poly.pdbx_seq_one_letter_code
_entity_poly.pdbx_strand_id
1 'polypeptide(L)'
;MADNEVFQYSIISALMDGVASQGTPIARVLEHGDHGLGTFRNMVGEMIVLDGEVYQMKADGSVVHIRDPEETVTPFATVTRFRPTLKNRVAVNGRLGLEKYLTDMFPEARNHFLAVRMDGVFNEIHVRTAGGQNSPREGMVDVCARQTTHMFEREKGTIFGFRCPEYVMGINVAGIHLHFISEDRQRGGHILDFTVTDEVVDVAAAQMSRFHLELPTEDDEFNKATLKLQAQGIKAVEG
;
A
#
# COMPACT_ATOMS: atom_id res chain seq x y z
N MET A 1 5.38 15.58 -11.34
CA MET A 1 6.33 14.66 -10.68
C MET A 1 7.15 13.93 -11.74
N ALA A 2 8.40 13.57 -11.45
CA ALA A 2 9.18 12.75 -12.35
C ALA A 2 8.68 11.29 -12.36
N ASP A 3 9.02 10.53 -13.40
CA ASP A 3 8.75 9.09 -13.40
C ASP A 3 9.56 8.40 -12.29
N ASN A 4 8.97 7.39 -11.64
CA ASN A 4 9.58 6.61 -10.57
C ASN A 4 10.10 7.44 -9.38
N GLU A 5 9.40 8.51 -9.03
CA GLU A 5 9.57 9.27 -7.79
C GLU A 5 8.49 8.85 -6.79
N VAL A 6 8.88 8.64 -5.53
CA VAL A 6 7.93 8.29 -4.47
C VAL A 6 7.28 9.60 -4.01
N PHE A 7 5.96 9.69 -4.15
CA PHE A 7 5.17 10.65 -3.39
C PHE A 7 4.52 9.95 -2.21
N GLN A 8 4.55 10.60 -1.07
CA GLN A 8 3.80 10.15 0.09
C GLN A 8 3.13 11.34 0.78
N TYR A 9 1.86 11.18 1.09
CA TYR A 9 1.15 12.05 2.00
C TYR A 9 1.13 11.44 3.40
N SER A 10 1.51 12.24 4.41
CA SER A 10 1.65 11.85 5.82
C SER A 10 2.72 10.78 6.07
N ILE A 11 2.84 10.30 7.30
CA ILE A 11 3.77 9.25 7.72
C ILE A 11 3.04 8.12 8.42
N ILE A 12 3.54 6.88 8.32
CA ILE A 12 2.88 5.73 8.95
C ILE A 12 2.77 5.87 10.47
N SER A 13 3.74 6.54 11.13
CA SER A 13 3.66 6.82 12.57
C SER A 13 2.47 7.71 12.96
N ALA A 14 1.92 8.50 12.03
CA ALA A 14 0.72 9.29 12.28
C ALA A 14 -0.52 8.38 12.38
N LEU A 15 -0.65 7.39 11.48
CA LEU A 15 -1.70 6.37 11.57
C LEU A 15 -1.55 5.52 12.85
N MET A 16 -0.33 5.19 13.24
CA MET A 16 -0.05 4.48 14.50
C MET A 16 -0.56 5.26 15.73
N ASP A 17 -0.51 6.59 15.69
CA ASP A 17 -1.04 7.50 16.72
C ASP A 17 -2.53 7.87 16.51
N GLY A 18 -3.19 7.28 15.51
CA GLY A 18 -4.62 7.45 15.24
C GLY A 18 -4.98 8.71 14.45
N VAL A 19 -4.01 9.39 13.84
CA VAL A 19 -4.23 10.58 12.99
C VAL A 19 -4.82 10.12 11.66
N ALA A 20 -6.14 10.10 11.56
CA ALA A 20 -6.83 9.58 10.37
C ALA A 20 -8.16 10.27 10.03
N SER A 21 -8.64 11.20 10.86
CA SER A 21 -9.95 11.84 10.63
C SER A 21 -9.92 12.91 9.53
N GLN A 22 -8.73 13.47 9.28
CA GLN A 22 -8.46 14.45 8.24
C GLN A 22 -7.43 13.90 7.24
N GLY A 23 -7.22 14.61 6.13
CA GLY A 23 -6.34 14.14 5.07
C GLY A 23 -6.37 15.04 3.85
N THR A 24 -5.61 14.66 2.82
CA THR A 24 -5.62 15.36 1.53
C THR A 24 -6.64 14.71 0.58
N PRO A 25 -7.30 15.46 -0.31
CA PRO A 25 -8.10 14.89 -1.38
C PRO A 25 -7.29 13.92 -2.24
N ILE A 26 -7.88 12.80 -2.63
CA ILE A 26 -7.24 11.81 -3.49
C ILE A 26 -6.83 12.42 -4.84
N ALA A 27 -7.60 13.39 -5.34
CA ALA A 27 -7.26 14.12 -6.57
C ALA A 27 -5.86 14.75 -6.50
N ARG A 28 -5.45 15.27 -5.34
CA ARG A 28 -4.09 15.81 -5.12
C ARG A 28 -3.04 14.72 -5.20
N VAL A 29 -3.29 13.57 -4.58
CA VAL A 29 -2.40 12.40 -4.64
C VAL A 29 -2.21 11.94 -6.10
N LEU A 30 -3.28 11.93 -6.91
CA LEU A 30 -3.24 11.54 -8.31
C LEU A 30 -2.48 12.52 -9.22
N GLU A 31 -2.25 13.77 -8.81
CA GLU A 31 -1.34 14.68 -9.52
C GLU A 31 0.12 14.13 -9.52
N HIS A 32 0.44 13.30 -8.53
CA HIS A 32 1.78 12.79 -8.26
C HIS A 32 2.02 11.36 -8.75
N GLY A 33 0.99 10.54 -8.98
CA GLY A 33 1.20 9.15 -9.39
C GLY A 33 -0.02 8.49 -10.02
N ASP A 34 0.24 7.43 -10.78
CA ASP A 34 -0.77 6.57 -11.43
C ASP A 34 -0.85 5.18 -10.79
N HIS A 35 0.05 4.86 -9.86
CA HIS A 35 0.02 3.61 -9.08
C HIS A 35 0.42 3.85 -7.63
N GLY A 36 -0.15 3.08 -6.71
CA GLY A 36 0.17 3.18 -5.29
C GLY A 36 -0.84 2.51 -4.37
N LEU A 37 -0.70 2.80 -3.09
CA LEU A 37 -1.51 2.23 -2.02
C LEU A 37 -1.63 3.18 -0.83
N GLY A 38 -2.55 2.89 0.08
CA GLY A 38 -2.84 3.72 1.25
C GLY A 38 -4.15 3.31 1.92
N THR A 39 -4.79 4.25 2.59
CA THR A 39 -6.10 4.04 3.22
C THR A 39 -6.99 5.29 3.05
N PHE A 40 -8.21 5.25 3.59
CA PHE A 40 -9.17 6.34 3.56
C PHE A 40 -9.35 6.97 4.93
N ARG A 41 -10.10 8.07 4.99
CA ARG A 41 -10.50 8.70 6.26
C ARG A 41 -10.92 7.66 7.29
N ASN A 42 -10.47 7.83 8.53
CA ASN A 42 -10.67 6.93 9.66
C ASN A 42 -10.11 5.52 9.45
N MET A 43 -9.14 5.33 8.54
CA MET A 43 -8.57 4.03 8.17
C MET A 43 -9.63 3.02 7.69
N VAL A 44 -10.68 3.51 7.02
CA VAL A 44 -11.77 2.64 6.54
C VAL A 44 -11.32 1.95 5.25
N GLY A 45 -10.95 0.69 5.37
CA GLY A 45 -10.52 -0.14 4.25
C GLY A 45 -9.17 0.24 3.67
N GLU A 46 -8.86 -0.37 2.54
CA GLU A 46 -7.56 -0.31 1.88
C GLU A 46 -7.70 0.40 0.53
N MET A 47 -6.72 1.25 0.20
CA MET A 47 -6.66 1.92 -1.10
C MET A 47 -5.67 1.21 -2.01
N ILE A 48 -6.06 0.94 -3.25
CA ILE A 48 -5.12 0.67 -4.33
C ILE A 48 -5.35 1.65 -5.47
N VAL A 49 -4.27 2.24 -5.97
CA VAL A 49 -4.26 3.05 -7.19
C VAL A 49 -3.61 2.21 -8.28
N LEU A 50 -4.31 2.00 -9.39
CA LEU A 50 -3.83 1.24 -10.54
C LEU A 50 -4.23 1.94 -11.83
N ASP A 51 -3.23 2.20 -12.67
CA ASP A 51 -3.41 2.82 -13.98
C ASP A 51 -4.23 4.14 -13.91
N GLY A 52 -4.05 4.89 -12.82
CA GLY A 52 -4.73 6.17 -12.54
C GLY A 52 -6.11 6.04 -11.86
N GLU A 53 -6.67 4.84 -11.76
CA GLU A 53 -7.96 4.59 -11.12
C GLU A 53 -7.78 4.20 -9.65
N VAL A 54 -8.75 4.55 -8.79
CA VAL A 54 -8.65 4.35 -7.34
C VAL A 54 -9.78 3.46 -6.84
N TYR A 55 -9.41 2.44 -6.06
CA TYR A 55 -10.34 1.48 -5.48
C TYR A 55 -10.18 1.42 -3.96
N GLN A 56 -11.31 1.32 -3.27
CA GLN A 56 -11.41 1.08 -1.83
C GLN A 56 -11.88 -0.36 -1.58
N MET A 57 -11.06 -1.17 -0.92
CA MET A 57 -11.42 -2.51 -0.47
C MET A 57 -11.84 -2.46 1.00
N LYS A 58 -13.07 -2.85 1.32
CA LYS A 58 -13.69 -2.65 2.63
C LYS A 58 -13.79 -3.95 3.43
N ALA A 59 -13.95 -3.82 4.76
CA ALA A 59 -14.10 -4.94 5.69
C ALA A 59 -15.34 -5.82 5.44
N ASP A 60 -16.36 -5.32 4.75
CA ASP A 60 -17.51 -6.11 4.32
C ASP A 60 -17.25 -6.94 3.05
N GLY A 61 -16.02 -6.88 2.50
CA GLY A 61 -15.60 -7.55 1.28
C GLY A 61 -15.95 -6.80 0.00
N SER A 62 -16.65 -5.66 0.08
CA SER A 62 -16.96 -4.85 -1.10
C SER A 62 -15.75 -4.07 -1.60
N VAL A 63 -15.70 -3.88 -2.92
CA VAL A 63 -14.74 -3.00 -3.58
C VAL A 63 -15.48 -1.85 -4.22
N VAL A 64 -15.10 -0.63 -3.86
CA VAL A 64 -15.71 0.61 -4.36
C VAL A 64 -14.73 1.32 -5.27
N HIS A 65 -15.14 1.60 -6.50
CA HIS A 65 -14.40 2.49 -7.39
C HIS A 65 -14.73 3.95 -7.01
N ILE A 66 -13.70 4.70 -6.61
CA ILE A 66 -13.81 6.12 -6.26
C ILE A 66 -13.96 6.97 -7.52
N ARG A 67 -15.14 7.56 -7.72
CA ARG A 67 -15.47 8.39 -8.91
C ARG A 67 -15.30 9.89 -8.66
N ASP A 68 -15.17 10.26 -7.40
CA ASP A 68 -15.15 11.62 -6.84
C ASP A 68 -13.86 11.85 -6.01
N PRO A 69 -12.67 11.74 -6.62
CA PRO A 69 -11.39 11.86 -5.91
C PRO A 69 -11.16 13.25 -5.29
N GLU A 70 -11.91 14.28 -5.71
CA GLU A 70 -11.85 15.62 -5.10
C GLU A 70 -12.57 15.68 -3.74
N GLU A 71 -13.60 14.86 -3.53
CA GLU A 71 -14.40 14.83 -2.29
C GLU A 71 -13.92 13.74 -1.32
N THR A 72 -13.30 12.68 -1.85
CA THR A 72 -12.74 11.60 -1.06
C THR A 72 -11.33 11.94 -0.58
N VAL A 73 -11.07 11.81 0.73
CA VAL A 73 -9.77 12.14 1.33
C VAL A 73 -9.04 10.92 1.86
N THR A 74 -7.71 11.02 1.90
CA THR A 74 -6.82 10.01 2.48
C THR A 74 -5.92 10.61 3.57
N PRO A 75 -5.80 9.95 4.73
CA PRO A 75 -4.86 10.35 5.78
C PRO A 75 -3.42 9.88 5.50
N PHE A 76 -3.25 8.89 4.61
CA PHE A 76 -1.96 8.33 4.24
C PHE A 76 -2.06 7.62 2.89
N ALA A 77 -1.18 7.99 1.96
CA ALA A 77 -1.04 7.33 0.68
C ALA A 77 0.42 7.41 0.20
N THR A 78 0.88 6.37 -0.48
CA THR A 78 2.15 6.33 -1.20
C THR A 78 1.88 6.02 -2.66
N VAL A 79 2.28 6.89 -3.58
CA VAL A 79 2.08 6.72 -5.03
C VAL A 79 3.33 7.06 -5.84
N THR A 80 3.33 6.65 -7.10
CA THR A 80 4.36 6.96 -8.08
C THR A 80 3.77 7.02 -9.48
N ARG A 81 4.41 7.79 -10.39
CA ARG A 81 4.24 7.61 -11.83
C ARG A 81 5.07 6.41 -12.26
N PHE A 82 4.43 5.25 -12.31
CA PHE A 82 5.12 3.98 -12.44
C PHE A 82 5.59 3.74 -13.88
N ARG A 83 6.90 3.69 -14.08
CA ARG A 83 7.54 3.37 -15.37
C ARG A 83 8.57 2.24 -15.13
N PRO A 84 8.14 0.97 -15.17
CA PRO A 84 9.02 -0.16 -14.83
C PRO A 84 10.25 -0.22 -15.74
N THR A 85 11.42 -0.37 -15.11
CA THR A 85 12.71 -0.59 -15.78
C THR A 85 13.06 -2.07 -15.88
N LEU A 86 12.38 -2.91 -15.10
CA LEU A 86 12.43 -4.36 -15.15
C LEU A 86 11.06 -4.89 -15.56
N LYS A 87 11.03 -5.86 -16.50
CA LYS A 87 9.83 -6.63 -16.86
C LYS A 87 10.24 -8.06 -17.16
N ASN A 88 9.78 -9.00 -16.35
CA ASN A 88 10.09 -10.42 -16.51
C ASN A 88 8.87 -11.26 -16.17
N ARG A 89 8.83 -12.48 -16.73
CA ARG A 89 7.88 -13.50 -16.33
C ARG A 89 8.59 -14.49 -15.42
N VAL A 90 8.19 -14.61 -14.16
CA VAL A 90 8.94 -15.37 -13.14
C VAL A 90 8.04 -16.20 -12.24
N ALA A 91 8.59 -17.32 -11.75
CA ALA A 91 7.99 -18.10 -10.68
C ALA A 91 8.45 -17.50 -9.36
N VAL A 92 7.54 -16.82 -8.66
CA VAL A 92 7.81 -16.19 -7.38
C VAL A 92 6.65 -16.44 -6.45
N ASN A 93 6.96 -16.97 -5.27
CA ASN A 93 5.97 -17.41 -4.29
C ASN A 93 6.16 -16.69 -2.98
N GLY A 94 5.06 -16.15 -2.46
CA GLY A 94 5.00 -15.44 -1.20
C GLY A 94 5.79 -14.13 -1.18
N ARG A 95 5.55 -13.38 -0.11
CA ARG A 95 6.23 -12.10 0.14
C ARG A 95 7.75 -12.26 0.21
N LEU A 96 8.23 -13.30 0.89
CA LEU A 96 9.66 -13.58 1.03
C LEU A 96 10.32 -13.94 -0.31
N GLY A 97 9.63 -14.72 -1.17
CA GLY A 97 10.13 -15.03 -2.50
C GLY A 97 10.23 -13.77 -3.36
N LEU A 98 9.25 -12.87 -3.27
CA LEU A 98 9.28 -11.58 -3.96
C LEU A 98 10.42 -10.69 -3.47
N GLU A 99 10.63 -10.60 -2.16
CA GLU A 99 11.73 -9.82 -1.58
C GLU A 99 13.09 -10.32 -2.05
N LYS A 100 13.28 -11.64 -2.05
CA LYS A 100 14.49 -12.27 -2.59
C LYS A 100 14.65 -11.94 -4.08
N TYR A 101 13.59 -12.09 -4.88
CA TYR A 101 13.63 -11.80 -6.31
C TYR A 101 14.02 -10.35 -6.60
N LEU A 102 13.41 -9.39 -5.90
CA LEU A 102 13.73 -7.97 -6.06
C LEU A 102 15.16 -7.64 -5.62
N THR A 103 15.65 -8.29 -4.56
CA THR A 103 17.04 -8.14 -4.10
C THR A 103 18.04 -8.65 -5.15
N ASP A 104 17.77 -9.80 -5.75
CA ASP A 104 18.63 -10.40 -6.79
C ASP A 104 18.64 -9.53 -8.07
N MET A 105 17.49 -8.96 -8.44
CA MET A 105 17.36 -8.14 -9.65
C MET A 105 17.86 -6.70 -9.48
N PHE A 106 17.92 -6.19 -8.25
CA PHE A 106 18.39 -4.84 -7.93
C PHE A 106 19.42 -4.86 -6.77
N PRO A 107 20.61 -5.47 -6.97
CA PRO A 107 21.58 -5.68 -5.89
C PRO A 107 22.08 -4.37 -5.24
N GLU A 108 22.22 -3.30 -6.04
CA GLU A 108 22.65 -1.98 -5.57
C GLU A 108 21.49 -1.13 -5.00
N ALA A 109 20.27 -1.67 -4.95
CA ALA A 109 19.09 -0.95 -4.53
C ALA A 109 18.72 -1.17 -3.06
N ARG A 110 19.55 -1.83 -2.23
CA ARG A 110 19.22 -2.13 -0.81
C ARG A 110 18.68 -0.94 -0.02
N ASN A 111 19.21 0.27 -0.26
CA ASN A 111 18.81 1.51 0.42
C ASN A 111 17.91 2.43 -0.41
N HIS A 112 17.40 1.95 -1.55
CA HIS A 112 16.46 2.66 -2.41
C HIS A 112 15.03 2.20 -2.17
N PHE A 113 14.04 2.93 -2.67
CA PHE A 113 12.69 2.38 -2.79
C PHE A 113 12.60 1.57 -4.09
N LEU A 114 11.78 0.52 -4.10
CA LEU A 114 11.35 -0.15 -5.32
C LEU A 114 9.82 -0.08 -5.41
N ALA A 115 9.27 0.24 -6.57
CA ALA A 115 7.87 -0.04 -6.89
C ALA A 115 7.80 -1.38 -7.62
N VAL A 116 6.78 -2.18 -7.33
CA VAL A 116 6.57 -3.49 -7.94
C VAL A 116 5.10 -3.69 -8.29
N ARG A 117 4.87 -4.20 -9.49
CA ARG A 117 3.58 -4.67 -10.01
C ARG A 117 3.71 -6.14 -10.37
N MET A 118 2.72 -6.94 -10.00
CA MET A 118 2.61 -8.32 -10.44
C MET A 118 1.22 -8.56 -11.01
N ASP A 119 1.15 -9.07 -12.23
CA ASP A 119 -0.10 -9.46 -12.87
C ASP A 119 -0.07 -10.97 -13.16
N GLY A 120 -1.17 -11.66 -12.85
CA GLY A 120 -1.25 -13.09 -13.09
C GLY A 120 -2.42 -13.78 -12.38
N VAL A 121 -2.36 -15.10 -12.37
CA VAL A 121 -3.26 -15.96 -11.60
C VAL A 121 -2.54 -16.43 -10.36
N PHE A 122 -3.15 -16.17 -9.21
CA PHE A 122 -2.61 -16.55 -7.92
C PHE A 122 -3.40 -17.71 -7.37
N ASN A 123 -2.71 -18.74 -6.91
CA ASN A 123 -3.35 -19.93 -6.38
C ASN A 123 -4.05 -19.66 -5.06
N GLU A 124 -3.38 -18.93 -4.17
CA GLU A 124 -3.95 -18.40 -2.94
C GLU A 124 -3.52 -16.94 -2.79
N ILE A 125 -4.47 -16.07 -2.45
CA ILE A 125 -4.22 -14.67 -2.08
C ILE A 125 -4.84 -14.45 -0.72
N HIS A 126 -4.00 -14.13 0.26
CA HIS A 126 -4.41 -13.83 1.63
C HIS A 126 -4.36 -12.33 1.82
N VAL A 127 -5.51 -11.71 2.08
CA VAL A 127 -5.61 -10.27 2.30
C VAL A 127 -6.27 -9.95 3.62
N ARG A 128 -6.00 -8.75 4.13
CA ARG A 128 -6.76 -8.10 5.19
C ARG A 128 -7.33 -6.77 4.73
N THR A 129 -8.40 -6.34 5.40
CA THR A 129 -8.97 -5.00 5.26
C THR A 129 -9.30 -4.44 6.65
N ALA A 130 -8.94 -3.18 6.89
CA ALA A 130 -9.26 -2.47 8.12
C ALA A 130 -10.75 -2.08 8.16
N GLY A 131 -11.40 -2.29 9.31
CA GLY A 131 -12.78 -1.83 9.56
C GLY A 131 -12.90 -0.33 9.84
N GLY A 132 -11.77 0.34 10.10
CA GLY A 132 -11.68 1.74 10.49
C GLY A 132 -11.80 2.00 11.98
N GLN A 133 -11.65 3.27 12.35
CA GLN A 133 -11.72 3.75 13.72
C GLN A 133 -13.16 3.70 14.26
N ASN A 134 -13.31 3.14 15.46
CA ASN A 134 -14.56 3.17 16.22
C ASN A 134 -14.63 4.35 17.20
N SER A 135 -13.50 5.00 17.47
CA SER A 135 -13.41 6.18 18.33
C SER A 135 -12.35 7.16 17.80
N PRO A 136 -12.47 8.47 18.12
CA PRO A 136 -11.50 9.46 17.69
C PRO A 136 -10.08 9.11 18.17
N ARG A 137 -9.12 9.15 17.24
CA ARG A 137 -7.71 8.82 17.46
C ARG A 137 -7.42 7.42 17.98
N GLU A 138 -8.28 6.46 17.64
CA GLU A 138 -7.94 5.05 17.80
C GLU A 138 -6.72 4.70 16.92
N GLY A 139 -5.67 4.16 17.53
CA GLY A 139 -4.42 3.84 16.84
C GLY A 139 -4.55 2.65 15.89
N MET A 140 -3.68 2.59 14.87
CA MET A 140 -3.74 1.55 13.84
C MET A 140 -3.64 0.12 14.38
N VAL A 141 -2.90 -0.12 15.46
CA VAL A 141 -2.85 -1.45 16.13
C VAL A 141 -4.23 -1.91 16.59
N ASP A 142 -5.01 -1.01 17.20
CA ASP A 142 -6.34 -1.32 17.72
C ASP A 142 -7.36 -1.47 16.58
N VAL A 143 -7.22 -0.67 15.51
CA VAL A 143 -8.03 -0.81 14.29
C VAL A 143 -7.78 -2.16 13.62
N CYS A 144 -6.51 -2.52 13.40
CA CYS A 144 -6.13 -3.76 12.73
C CYS A 144 -6.37 -5.01 13.60
N ALA A 145 -6.46 -4.88 14.92
CA ALA A 145 -6.91 -5.98 15.80
C ALA A 145 -8.32 -6.49 15.45
N ARG A 146 -9.11 -5.68 14.72
CA ARG A 146 -10.45 -6.01 14.23
C ARG A 146 -10.52 -6.09 12.70
N GLN A 147 -9.38 -6.29 12.04
CA GLN A 147 -9.34 -6.44 10.59
C GLN A 147 -10.12 -7.68 10.15
N THR A 148 -10.66 -7.63 8.93
CA THR A 148 -11.26 -8.79 8.29
C THR A 148 -10.24 -9.41 7.34
N THR A 149 -10.06 -10.72 7.41
CA THR A 149 -9.17 -11.46 6.52
C THR A 149 -9.97 -12.27 5.51
N HIS A 150 -9.44 -12.36 4.29
CA HIS A 150 -10.00 -13.18 3.23
C HIS A 150 -8.89 -13.98 2.55
N MET A 151 -9.26 -15.18 2.11
CA MET A 151 -8.44 -16.02 1.25
C MET A 151 -9.20 -16.23 -0.07
N PHE A 152 -8.55 -15.90 -1.18
CA PHE A 152 -9.08 -16.14 -2.52
C PHE A 152 -8.26 -17.23 -3.20
N GLU A 153 -8.94 -18.21 -3.79
CA GLU A 153 -8.30 -19.32 -4.50
C GLU A 153 -8.39 -19.11 -6.00
N ARG A 154 -7.29 -19.40 -6.72
CA ARG A 154 -7.19 -19.32 -8.19
C ARG A 154 -7.67 -17.98 -8.75
N GLU A 155 -7.33 -16.90 -8.05
CA GLU A 155 -7.82 -15.56 -8.33
C GLU A 155 -6.88 -14.85 -9.31
N LYS A 156 -7.44 -14.31 -10.40
CA LYS A 156 -6.68 -13.51 -11.36
C LYS A 156 -6.74 -12.06 -10.94
N GLY A 157 -5.61 -11.36 -10.95
CA GLY A 157 -5.61 -9.96 -10.56
C GLY A 157 -4.23 -9.31 -10.61
N THR A 158 -4.14 -8.18 -9.93
CA THR A 158 -2.95 -7.35 -9.89
C THR A 158 -2.54 -7.10 -8.44
N ILE A 159 -1.27 -7.36 -8.14
CA ILE A 159 -0.58 -6.91 -6.94
C ILE A 159 0.18 -5.63 -7.29
N PHE A 160 0.09 -4.60 -6.45
CA PHE A 160 0.97 -3.44 -6.53
C PHE A 160 1.46 -3.04 -5.15
N GLY A 161 2.69 -2.53 -5.09
CA GLY A 161 3.17 -1.88 -3.89
C GLY A 161 4.65 -1.53 -3.94
N PHE A 162 5.26 -1.46 -2.77
CA PHE A 162 6.59 -0.93 -2.59
C PHE A 162 7.47 -1.84 -1.73
N ARG A 163 8.77 -1.86 -2.05
CA ARG A 163 9.80 -2.32 -1.12
C ARG A 163 10.56 -1.13 -0.58
N CYS A 164 10.31 -0.78 0.67
CA CYS A 164 10.90 0.37 1.35
C CYS A 164 12.16 -0.03 2.13
N PRO A 165 13.21 0.81 2.17
CA PRO A 165 14.42 0.52 2.92
C PRO A 165 14.20 0.63 4.45
N GLU A 166 14.96 -0.12 5.26
CA GLU A 166 14.79 -0.17 6.73
C GLU A 166 14.84 1.20 7.42
N TYR A 167 15.63 2.16 6.92
CA TYR A 167 15.78 3.47 7.54
C TYR A 167 14.52 4.35 7.46
N VAL A 168 13.52 3.99 6.64
CA VAL A 168 12.26 4.75 6.55
C VAL A 168 11.17 4.21 7.47
N MET A 169 11.46 3.22 8.32
CA MET A 169 10.48 2.71 9.27
C MET A 169 9.93 3.85 10.15
N GLY A 170 8.60 3.99 10.17
CA GLY A 170 7.89 5.08 10.86
C GLY A 170 7.60 6.30 9.98
N ILE A 171 8.37 6.49 8.90
CA ILE A 171 7.99 7.38 7.80
C ILE A 171 7.06 6.61 6.85
N ASN A 172 7.48 5.42 6.43
CA ASN A 172 6.68 4.45 5.68
C ASN A 172 6.84 3.05 6.34
N VAL A 173 6.20 2.04 5.76
CA VAL A 173 6.34 0.63 6.13
C VAL A 173 7.64 0.10 5.53
N ALA A 174 8.65 -0.21 6.35
CA ALA A 174 9.86 -0.83 5.84
C ALA A 174 9.64 -2.29 5.44
N GLY A 175 10.38 -2.75 4.41
CA GLY A 175 10.16 -4.04 3.78
C GLY A 175 9.11 -3.96 2.67
N ILE A 176 8.45 -5.08 2.39
CA ILE A 176 7.45 -5.18 1.34
C ILE A 176 6.06 -4.78 1.87
N HIS A 177 5.42 -3.84 1.20
CA HIS A 177 4.04 -3.41 1.46
C HIS A 177 3.26 -3.51 0.14
N LEU A 178 2.24 -4.36 0.09
CA LEU A 178 1.53 -4.72 -1.14
C LEU A 178 0.03 -4.75 -0.93
N HIS A 179 -0.71 -4.25 -1.90
CA HIS A 179 -2.15 -4.44 -2.02
C HIS A 179 -2.49 -5.29 -3.25
N PHE A 180 -3.63 -5.99 -3.20
CA PHE A 180 -4.16 -6.81 -4.28
C PHE A 180 -5.56 -6.33 -4.69
N ILE A 181 -5.87 -6.46 -5.97
CA ILE A 181 -7.23 -6.37 -6.50
C ILE A 181 -7.46 -7.38 -7.64
N SER A 182 -8.61 -8.04 -7.62
CA SER A 182 -9.01 -9.00 -8.66
C SER A 182 -9.23 -8.33 -10.02
N GLU A 183 -9.13 -9.10 -11.10
CA GLU A 183 -9.31 -8.62 -12.48
C GLU A 183 -10.68 -7.96 -12.68
N ASP A 184 -11.74 -8.52 -12.09
CA ASP A 184 -13.10 -8.00 -12.14
C ASP A 184 -13.37 -6.83 -11.17
N ARG A 185 -12.34 -6.44 -10.40
CA ARG A 185 -12.39 -5.36 -9.39
C ARG A 185 -13.45 -5.58 -8.31
N GLN A 186 -13.79 -6.83 -8.00
CA GLN A 186 -14.79 -7.17 -6.97
C GLN A 186 -14.17 -7.63 -5.64
N ARG A 187 -12.87 -7.92 -5.59
CA ARG A 187 -12.18 -8.46 -4.41
C ARG A 187 -10.80 -7.84 -4.28
N GLY A 188 -10.31 -7.69 -3.05
CA GLY A 188 -8.96 -7.18 -2.81
C GLY A 188 -8.69 -6.86 -1.35
N GLY A 189 -7.53 -6.28 -1.08
CA GLY A 189 -7.10 -5.85 0.25
C GLY A 189 -5.57 -5.73 0.37
N HIS A 190 -5.11 -5.49 1.59
CA HIS A 190 -3.70 -5.51 1.96
C HIS A 190 -3.19 -6.95 2.02
N ILE A 191 -2.08 -7.26 1.35
CA ILE A 191 -1.59 -8.63 1.22
C ILE A 191 -0.84 -9.09 2.47
N LEU A 192 -1.36 -10.16 3.07
CA LEU A 192 -0.69 -10.93 4.11
C LEU A 192 0.25 -11.98 3.53
N ASP A 193 -0.17 -12.70 2.49
CA ASP A 193 0.70 -13.59 1.70
C ASP A 193 0.04 -14.01 0.39
N PHE A 194 0.79 -14.67 -0.50
CA PHE A 194 0.25 -15.22 -1.74
C PHE A 194 1.04 -16.43 -2.25
N THR A 195 0.39 -17.28 -3.03
CA THR A 195 1.04 -18.36 -3.77
C THR A 195 0.65 -18.31 -5.24
N VAL A 196 1.55 -18.82 -6.09
CA VAL A 196 1.42 -18.94 -7.53
C VAL A 196 1.66 -20.43 -7.85
N THR A 197 0.72 -21.05 -8.57
CA THR A 197 0.84 -22.46 -8.98
C THR A 197 1.25 -22.53 -10.43
N ASP A 198 2.32 -23.28 -10.75
CA ASP A 198 2.73 -23.77 -12.09
C ASP A 198 2.71 -22.78 -13.26
N GLU A 199 2.52 -21.49 -12.97
CA GLU A 199 2.47 -20.38 -13.88
C GLU A 199 3.49 -19.35 -13.42
N VAL A 200 4.20 -18.79 -14.38
CA VAL A 200 5.04 -17.62 -14.16
C VAL A 200 4.15 -16.37 -14.23
N VAL A 201 4.25 -15.49 -13.24
CA VAL A 201 3.54 -14.20 -13.21
C VAL A 201 4.37 -13.12 -13.88
N ASP A 202 3.71 -12.12 -14.45
CA ASP A 202 4.37 -10.96 -15.01
C ASP A 202 4.77 -10.02 -13.87
N VAL A 203 6.07 -9.85 -13.65
CA VAL A 203 6.62 -8.93 -12.65
C VAL A 203 7.25 -7.74 -13.35
N ALA A 204 6.78 -6.56 -12.99
CA ALA A 204 7.34 -5.29 -13.42
C ALA A 204 7.82 -4.50 -12.20
N ALA A 205 9.01 -3.92 -12.25
CA ALA A 205 9.57 -3.17 -11.13
C ALA A 205 10.44 -2.00 -11.57
N ALA A 206 10.57 -1.00 -10.71
CA ALA A 206 11.46 0.15 -10.90
C ALA A 206 12.13 0.54 -9.59
N GLN A 207 13.42 0.86 -9.66
CA GLN A 207 14.13 1.54 -8.57
C GLN A 207 13.77 3.02 -8.56
N MET A 208 13.65 3.58 -7.36
CA MET A 208 13.26 4.95 -7.12
C MET A 208 14.32 5.63 -6.24
N SER A 209 14.81 6.78 -6.71
CA SER A 209 15.90 7.53 -6.07
C SER A 209 15.48 8.88 -5.50
N ARG A 210 14.19 9.23 -5.64
CA ARG A 210 13.60 10.47 -5.14
C ARG A 210 12.40 10.15 -4.28
N PHE A 211 12.30 10.87 -3.17
CA PHE A 211 11.21 10.76 -2.22
C PHE A 211 10.71 12.17 -1.88
N HIS A 212 9.46 12.42 -2.20
CA HIS A 212 8.71 13.61 -1.84
C HIS A 212 7.70 13.23 -0.76
N LEU A 213 7.94 13.72 0.45
CA LEU A 213 7.06 13.58 1.59
C LEU A 213 6.30 14.89 1.81
N GLU A 214 4.98 14.83 1.73
CA GLU A 214 4.07 15.91 2.11
C GLU A 214 3.50 15.61 3.50
N LEU A 215 3.72 16.52 4.45
CA LEU A 215 3.16 16.40 5.80
C LEU A 215 1.80 17.10 5.88
N PRO A 216 0.85 16.58 6.67
CA PRO A 216 -0.42 17.25 6.92
C PRO A 216 -0.20 18.67 7.42
N THR A 217 -0.90 19.62 6.81
CA THR A 217 -0.95 21.01 7.24
C THR A 217 -2.37 21.33 7.68
N GLU A 218 -2.52 22.27 8.61
CA GLU A 218 -3.83 22.63 9.19
C GLU A 218 -4.55 21.44 9.87
N ASP A 219 -3.81 20.38 10.20
CA ASP A 219 -4.31 19.18 10.88
C ASP A 219 -3.93 19.19 12.36
N ASP A 220 -4.92 19.46 13.21
CA ASP A 220 -4.79 19.50 14.66
C ASP A 220 -4.44 18.14 15.29
N GLU A 221 -4.86 17.02 14.68
CA GLU A 221 -4.51 15.68 15.15
C GLU A 221 -3.02 15.42 14.91
N PHE A 222 -2.54 15.74 13.71
CA PHE A 222 -1.13 15.60 13.36
C PHE A 222 -0.23 16.48 14.25
N ASN A 223 -0.59 17.76 14.44
CA ASN A 223 0.19 18.69 15.25
C ASN A 223 0.28 18.32 16.74
N LYS A 224 -0.70 17.58 17.26
CA LYS A 224 -0.76 17.13 18.67
C LYS A 224 -0.26 15.70 18.86
N ALA A 225 -0.03 14.95 17.79
CA ALA A 225 0.45 13.57 17.85
C ALA A 225 1.88 13.50 18.42
N THR A 226 2.21 12.39 19.05
CA THR A 226 3.57 12.20 19.63
C THR A 226 4.53 11.64 18.59
N LEU A 227 4.01 10.85 17.64
CA LEU A 227 4.72 10.26 16.50
C LEU A 227 5.94 9.43 16.92
N LYS A 228 5.85 8.74 18.07
CA LYS A 228 6.92 7.84 18.52
C LYS A 228 6.97 6.64 17.58
N LEU A 229 8.19 6.22 17.24
CA LEU A 229 8.40 5.04 16.42
C LEU A 229 7.85 3.78 17.10
N GLN A 230 6.78 3.23 16.54
CA GLN A 230 6.16 1.97 16.97
C GLN A 230 6.55 0.82 16.01
N ALA A 231 7.85 0.61 15.79
CA ALA A 231 8.34 -0.29 14.73
C ALA A 231 7.79 -1.72 14.79
N GLN A 232 7.62 -2.29 15.99
CA GLN A 232 7.01 -3.62 16.15
C GLN A 232 5.52 -3.61 15.82
N GLY A 233 4.80 -2.55 16.19
CA GLY A 233 3.39 -2.38 15.86
C GLY A 233 3.18 -2.24 14.35
N ILE A 234 4.02 -1.44 13.67
CA ILE A 234 3.98 -1.30 12.21
C ILE A 234 4.20 -2.66 11.54
N LYS A 235 5.23 -3.43 11.96
CA LYS A 235 5.47 -4.78 11.42
C LYS A 235 4.33 -5.75 11.69
N ALA A 236 3.65 -5.64 12.83
CA ALA A 236 2.55 -6.54 13.17
C ALA A 236 1.27 -6.30 12.35
N VAL A 237 1.04 -5.06 11.89
CA VAL A 237 -0.19 -4.70 11.15
C VAL A 237 0.00 -4.60 9.63
N GLU A 238 1.22 -4.32 9.17
CA GLU A 238 1.55 -4.13 7.75
C GLU A 238 2.46 -5.22 7.16
N GLY A 239 3.15 -5.99 8.01
CA GLY A 239 4.23 -6.92 7.65
C GLY A 239 3.79 -8.32 7.27
#